data_AF-A0A7X4DZN5-F1
#
_entry.id   AF-A0A7X4DZN5-F1
#
_cell.length_a   1.000
_cell.length_b   1.000
_cell.length_c   1.000
_cell.angle_alpha   90.00
_cell.angle_beta   90.00
_cell.angle_gamma   90.00
#
_symmetry.space_group_name_H-M   'P 1'
#
loop_
_entity.id
_entity.type
_entity.pdbx_description
1 polymer ?
#
loop_
_entity_poly.entity_id
_entity_poly.type
_entity_poly.pdbx_seq_one_letter_code
_entity_poly.pdbx_strand_id
1 'polypeptide(L)'
;MANPSGTTQDLRFQADETPSYPVSFGLAFQYILLNIAGIVITVAIVVRAGGGSELYLAWAAFAALIVCGITTLIQAKPIGGRIGAGYILLMGTSGVFIAVSVAALQRGGPALLATLIVASSLFQFLISSRLSLLRRFITPTV
;
A
#
# COMPACT_ATOMS: atom_id res chain seq x y z
N MET A 1 -32.34 35.43 14.15
CA MET A 1 -30.93 35.40 13.69
C MET A 1 -30.77 34.16 12.84
N ALA A 2 -30.38 34.35 11.58
CA ALA A 2 -30.33 33.31 10.56
C ALA A 2 -29.23 32.28 10.86
N ASN A 3 -29.59 31.00 10.80
CA ASN A 3 -28.65 29.89 10.82
C ASN A 3 -27.96 29.86 9.44
N PRO A 4 -26.61 29.92 9.34
CA PRO A 4 -25.95 29.86 8.05
C PRO A 4 -26.20 28.47 7.44
N SER A 5 -26.85 28.44 6.29
CA SER A 5 -26.98 27.28 5.42
C SER A 5 -25.60 26.89 4.88
N GLY A 6 -24.81 26.22 5.72
CA GLY A 6 -23.61 25.50 5.30
C GLY A 6 -24.05 24.17 4.71
N THR A 7 -23.74 23.94 3.43
CA THR A 7 -24.01 22.72 2.69
C THR A 7 -23.56 21.51 3.51
N THR A 8 -24.48 20.83 4.18
CA THR A 8 -24.24 19.53 4.79
C THR A 8 -23.88 18.61 3.63
N GLN A 9 -22.59 18.32 3.44
CA GLN A 9 -22.23 17.21 2.57
C GLN A 9 -22.84 15.97 3.20
N ASP A 10 -23.90 15.47 2.57
CA ASP A 10 -24.66 14.32 3.04
C ASP A 10 -23.77 13.07 2.88
N LEU A 11 -22.96 12.83 3.90
CA LEU A 11 -22.00 11.73 3.95
C LEU A 11 -22.78 10.43 3.98
N ARG A 12 -22.76 9.70 2.85
CA ARG A 12 -23.56 8.48 2.69
C ARG A 12 -23.18 7.37 3.67
N PHE A 13 -21.91 7.29 4.05
CA PHE A 13 -21.40 6.36 5.07
C PHE A 13 -20.23 7.02 5.83
N GLN A 14 -20.20 6.86 7.15
CA GLN A 14 -19.03 7.23 7.96
C GLN A 14 -17.91 6.18 7.85
N ALA A 15 -16.69 6.52 8.27
CA ALA A 15 -15.53 5.62 8.13
C ALA A 15 -15.60 4.37 9.03
N ASP A 16 -16.30 4.49 10.15
CA ASP A 16 -16.59 3.46 11.14
C ASP A 16 -17.92 2.75 10.90
N GLU A 17 -18.74 3.26 9.97
CA GLU A 17 -20.02 2.67 9.61
C GLU A 17 -19.82 1.46 8.68
N THR A 18 -20.58 0.39 8.91
CA THR A 18 -20.59 -0.79 8.04
C THR A 18 -21.78 -0.75 7.09
N PRO A 19 -21.58 -0.47 5.78
CA PRO A 19 -22.66 -0.50 4.80
C PRO A 19 -23.26 -1.90 4.67
N SER A 20 -24.45 -1.97 4.06
CA SER A 20 -25.06 -3.27 3.71
C SER A 20 -24.12 -4.13 2.87
N TYR A 21 -24.17 -5.46 3.07
CA TYR A 21 -23.28 -6.40 2.39
C TYR A 21 -23.16 -6.22 0.87
N PRO A 22 -24.23 -5.92 0.10
CA PRO A 22 -24.12 -5.70 -1.34
C PRO A 22 -23.30 -4.46 -1.69
N VAL A 23 -23.45 -3.36 -0.93
CA VAL A 23 -22.70 -2.12 -1.15
C VAL A 23 -21.22 -2.35 -0.81
N SER A 24 -20.95 -2.99 0.32
CA SER A 24 -19.60 -3.36 0.74
C SER A 24 -18.89 -4.26 -0.28
N PHE A 25 -19.61 -5.24 -0.86
CA PHE A 25 -19.07 -6.09 -1.91
C PHE A 25 -18.76 -5.30 -3.19
N GLY A 26 -19.65 -4.41 -3.63
CA GLY A 26 -19.43 -3.56 -4.80
C GLY A 26 -18.22 -2.64 -4.63
N LEU A 27 -18.08 -2.02 -3.45
CA LEU A 27 -16.93 -1.17 -3.11
C LEU A 27 -15.63 -1.98 -3.07
N ALA A 28 -15.63 -3.16 -2.42
CA ALA A 28 -14.47 -4.04 -2.39
C ALA A 28 -14.04 -4.44 -3.80
N PHE A 29 -14.99 -4.78 -4.68
CA PHE A 29 -14.71 -5.09 -6.08
C PHE A 29 -14.09 -3.90 -6.82
N GLN A 30 -14.65 -2.70 -6.66
CA GLN A 30 -14.10 -1.48 -7.26
C GLN A 30 -12.68 -1.19 -6.78
N TYR A 31 -12.40 -1.36 -5.50
CA TYR A 31 -11.06 -1.19 -4.93
C TYR A 31 -10.05 -2.19 -5.49
N ILE A 32 -10.45 -3.45 -5.68
CA ILE A 32 -9.61 -4.46 -6.32
C ILE A 32 -9.26 -4.01 -7.74
N LEU A 33 -10.26 -3.62 -8.53
CA LEU A 33 -10.04 -3.17 -9.92
C LEU A 33 -9.13 -1.96 -10.01
N LEU A 34 -9.27 -1.00 -9.09
CA LEU A 34 -8.47 0.21 -9.08
C LEU A 34 -7.00 -0.06 -8.71
N ASN A 35 -6.75 -1.03 -7.83
CA ASN A 35 -5.43 -1.26 -7.26
C ASN A 35 -4.60 -2.30 -8.03
N ILE A 36 -5.25 -3.36 -8.54
CA ILE A 36 -4.59 -4.52 -9.16
C ILE A 36 -3.63 -4.12 -10.29
N ALA A 37 -4.04 -3.17 -11.13
CA ALA A 37 -3.22 -2.70 -12.25
C ALA A 37 -1.93 -2.03 -11.76
N GLY A 38 -2.00 -1.17 -10.75
CA GLY A 38 -0.83 -0.48 -10.19
C GLY A 38 0.18 -1.46 -9.58
N ILE A 39 -0.32 -2.46 -8.85
CA ILE A 39 0.52 -3.52 -8.27
C ILE A 39 1.26 -4.28 -9.38
N VAL A 40 0.51 -4.81 -10.35
CA VAL A 40 1.06 -5.68 -11.41
C VAL A 40 2.00 -4.90 -12.32
N ILE A 41 1.66 -3.67 -12.72
CA ILE A 41 2.50 -2.83 -13.58
C ILE A 41 3.84 -2.54 -12.90
N THR A 42 3.83 -2.16 -11.63
CA THR A 42 5.08 -1.85 -10.90
C THR A 42 5.99 -3.08 -10.80
N VAL A 43 5.43 -4.25 -10.48
CA VAL A 43 6.18 -5.51 -10.44
C VAL A 43 6.72 -5.87 -11.82
N ALA A 44 5.90 -5.72 -12.87
CA ALA A 44 6.29 -6.00 -14.25
C ALA A 44 7.46 -5.11 -14.70
N ILE A 45 7.42 -3.82 -14.38
CA ILE A 45 8.52 -2.89 -14.69
C ILE A 45 9.80 -3.35 -13.99
N VAL A 46 9.75 -3.61 -12.69
CA VAL A 46 10.93 -4.01 -11.90
C VAL A 46 11.54 -5.31 -12.42
N VAL A 47 10.72 -6.34 -12.66
CA VAL A 47 11.22 -7.66 -13.09
C VAL A 47 11.75 -7.60 -14.51
N ARG A 48 11.03 -6.96 -15.45
CA ARG A 48 11.46 -6.87 -16.85
C ARG A 48 12.72 -6.03 -17.00
N ALA A 49 12.79 -4.86 -16.38
CA ALA A 49 13.99 -4.03 -16.40
C ALA A 49 15.16 -4.67 -15.62
N GLY A 50 14.85 -5.50 -14.62
CA GLY A 50 15.83 -6.30 -13.88
C GLY A 50 16.33 -7.54 -14.63
N GLY A 51 15.83 -7.84 -15.84
CA GLY A 51 16.22 -9.02 -16.61
C GLY A 51 15.68 -10.34 -16.05
N GLY A 52 14.62 -10.31 -15.25
CA GLY A 52 13.99 -11.50 -14.68
C GLY A 52 13.17 -12.29 -15.70
N SER A 53 12.99 -13.59 -15.43
CA SER A 53 12.21 -14.49 -16.29
C SER A 53 10.70 -14.26 -16.16
N GLU A 54 9.93 -14.68 -17.17
CA GLU A 54 8.46 -14.65 -17.12
C GLU A 54 7.90 -15.50 -15.97
N LEU A 55 8.56 -16.61 -15.62
CA LEU A 55 8.20 -17.41 -14.45
C LEU A 55 8.36 -16.62 -13.15
N TYR A 56 9.48 -15.90 -12.99
CA TYR A 56 9.71 -15.06 -11.82
C TYR A 56 8.74 -13.87 -11.78
N LEU A 57 8.41 -13.28 -12.93
CA LEU A 57 7.39 -12.23 -13.03
C LEU A 57 6.03 -12.71 -12.53
N ALA A 58 5.54 -13.85 -13.02
CA ALA A 58 4.26 -14.41 -12.60
C ALA A 58 4.24 -14.70 -11.09
N TRP A 59 5.32 -15.31 -10.57
CA TRP A 59 5.46 -15.57 -9.14
C TRP A 59 5.49 -14.28 -8.32
N ALA A 60 6.28 -13.28 -8.73
CA ALA A 60 6.44 -12.02 -8.01
C ALA A 60 5.14 -11.21 -8.01
N ALA A 61 4.40 -11.19 -9.13
CA ALA A 61 3.12 -10.52 -9.23
C ALA A 61 2.09 -11.18 -8.30
N PHE A 62 2.03 -12.51 -8.28
CA PHE A 62 1.16 -13.26 -7.37
C PHE A 62 1.51 -13.00 -5.90
N ALA A 63 2.79 -13.08 -5.53
CA ALA A 63 3.25 -12.80 -4.19
C ALA A 63 2.94 -11.36 -3.76
N ALA A 64 3.15 -10.38 -4.64
CA ALA A 64 2.84 -8.98 -4.38
C ALA A 64 1.34 -8.77 -4.13
N LEU A 65 0.46 -9.39 -4.93
CA LEU A 65 -0.98 -9.30 -4.75
C LEU A 65 -1.43 -9.89 -3.41
N ILE A 66 -0.91 -11.05 -3.02
CA ILE A 66 -1.18 -11.65 -1.71
C ILE A 66 -0.74 -10.73 -0.58
N VAL A 67 0.50 -10.23 -0.64
CA VAL A 67 1.06 -9.35 0.41
C VAL A 67 0.27 -8.05 0.50
N CYS A 68 -0.11 -7.44 -0.62
CA CYS A 68 -0.95 -6.23 -0.64
C CYS A 68 -2.35 -6.49 -0.05
N GLY A 69 -2.94 -7.65 -0.35
CA GLY A 69 -4.21 -8.06 0.25
C GLY A 69 -4.12 -8.25 1.78
N ILE A 70 -3.12 -9.00 2.24
CA ILE A 70 -2.88 -9.24 3.68
C ILE A 70 -2.61 -7.92 4.41
N THR A 71 -1.75 -7.07 3.87
CA THR A 71 -1.43 -5.79 4.49
C THR A 71 -2.63 -4.84 4.49
N THR A 72 -3.46 -4.82 3.44
CA THR A 72 -4.73 -4.08 3.44
C THR A 72 -5.68 -4.58 4.53
N LEU A 73 -5.77 -5.90 4.73
CA LEU A 73 -6.57 -6.49 5.82
C LEU A 73 -6.04 -6.08 7.19
N ILE A 74 -4.72 -6.05 7.39
CA ILE A 74 -4.10 -5.59 8.64
C ILE A 74 -4.43 -4.11 8.89
N GLN A 75 -4.43 -3.27 7.85
CA GLN A 75 -4.79 -1.86 8.01
C GLN A 75 -6.26 -1.68 8.39
N ALA A 76 -7.16 -2.44 7.74
CA ALA A 76 -8.59 -2.40 8.02
C ALA A 76 -8.94 -2.99 9.39
N LYS A 77 -8.28 -4.08 9.78
CA LYS A 77 -8.48 -4.78 11.05
C LYS A 77 -7.16 -4.83 11.83
N PRO A 78 -6.86 -3.80 12.63
CA PRO A 78 -5.58 -3.68 13.31
C PRO A 78 -5.33 -4.85 14.25
N ILE A 79 -4.12 -5.39 14.22
CA ILE A 79 -3.68 -6.49 15.07
C ILE A 79 -3.27 -5.93 16.43
N GLY A 80 -3.92 -6.41 17.48
CA GLY A 80 -3.61 -6.05 18.87
C GLY A 80 -3.73 -4.56 19.20
N GLY A 81 -4.50 -3.81 18.40
CA GLY A 81 -4.71 -2.35 18.55
C GLY A 81 -3.47 -1.49 18.30
N ARG A 82 -2.36 -2.06 17.81
CA ARG A 82 -1.07 -1.36 17.65
C ARG A 82 -0.52 -1.37 16.23
N ILE A 83 -0.91 -2.36 15.42
CA ILE A 83 -0.43 -2.52 14.04
C ILE A 83 -1.64 -2.48 13.11
N GLY A 84 -1.77 -1.41 12.34
CA GLY A 84 -2.91 -1.16 11.46
C GLY A 84 -3.54 0.21 11.73
N ALA A 85 -4.19 0.79 10.71
CA ALA A 85 -4.80 2.12 10.81
C ALA A 85 -6.19 2.12 11.47
N GLY A 86 -6.90 0.99 11.46
CA GLY A 86 -8.28 0.90 11.97
C GLY A 86 -9.35 1.27 10.94
N TYR A 87 -8.96 1.46 9.67
CA TYR A 87 -9.85 1.81 8.56
C TYR A 87 -9.27 1.26 7.25
N ILE A 88 -10.10 1.24 6.20
CA ILE A 88 -9.69 0.72 4.88
C ILE A 88 -8.60 1.60 4.28
N LEU A 89 -7.36 1.13 4.38
CA LEU A 89 -6.20 1.74 3.76
C LEU A 89 -5.64 0.73 2.74
N LEU A 90 -5.87 1.02 1.46
CA LEU A 90 -5.41 0.15 0.37
C LEU A 90 -3.89 0.12 0.32
N MET A 91 -3.33 -1.07 0.49
CA MET A 91 -1.90 -1.32 0.35
C MET A 91 -1.58 -1.73 -1.08
N GLY A 92 -0.42 -1.30 -1.55
CA GLY A 92 0.03 -1.50 -2.92
C GLY A 92 1.54 -1.38 -3.01
N THR A 93 2.04 -1.43 -4.24
CA THR A 93 3.45 -1.19 -4.53
C THR A 93 3.72 0.30 -4.75
N SER A 94 4.93 0.75 -4.45
CA SER A 94 5.34 2.14 -4.66
C SER A 94 6.35 2.24 -5.79
N GLY A 95 6.06 3.12 -6.75
CA GLY A 95 6.95 3.40 -7.88
C GLY A 95 8.30 4.00 -7.48
N VAL A 96 8.40 4.58 -6.28
CA VAL A 96 9.63 5.20 -5.75
C VAL A 96 10.77 4.17 -5.62
N PHE A 97 10.43 2.89 -5.42
CA PHE A 97 11.43 1.83 -5.27
C PHE A 97 11.84 1.17 -6.59
N ILE A 98 11.31 1.58 -7.75
CA ILE A 98 11.58 0.91 -9.03
C ILE A 98 13.08 0.87 -9.34
N ALA A 99 13.74 2.03 -9.35
CA ALA A 99 15.15 2.13 -9.76
C ALA A 99 16.09 1.28 -8.88
N VAL A 100 15.91 1.35 -7.55
CA VAL A 100 16.71 0.58 -6.60
C VAL A 100 16.41 -0.92 -6.68
N SER A 101 15.15 -1.31 -6.92
CA SER A 101 14.77 -2.72 -7.06
C SER A 101 15.34 -3.35 -8.33
N VAL A 102 15.31 -2.61 -9.45
CA VAL A 102 15.94 -3.02 -10.71
C VAL A 102 17.44 -3.19 -10.51
N ALA A 103 18.11 -2.24 -9.88
CA ALA A 103 19.55 -2.32 -9.62
C ALA A 103 19.91 -3.55 -8.74
N ALA A 104 19.08 -3.86 -7.74
CA ALA A 104 19.28 -5.03 -6.89
C ALA A 104 19.15 -6.34 -7.69
N LEU A 105 18.14 -6.47 -8.54
CA LEU A 105 17.96 -7.63 -9.41
C LEU A 105 19.14 -7.81 -10.37
N GLN A 106 19.60 -6.74 -11.02
CA GLN A 106 20.70 -6.82 -11.97
C GLN A 106 22.04 -7.18 -11.30
N ARG A 107 22.27 -6.73 -10.06
CA ARG A 107 23.56 -6.95 -9.37
C ARG A 107 23.64 -8.25 -8.58
N GLY A 108 22.52 -8.71 -8.02
CA GLY A 108 22.51 -9.87 -7.13
C GLY A 108 21.25 -10.71 -7.18
N GLY A 109 20.40 -10.49 -8.19
CA GLY A 109 19.20 -11.27 -8.43
C GLY A 109 18.12 -11.15 -7.35
N PRO A 110 17.13 -12.06 -7.37
CA PRO A 110 16.01 -12.06 -6.44
C PRO A 110 16.42 -12.13 -4.95
N ALA A 111 17.51 -12.83 -4.64
CA ALA A 111 18.00 -12.96 -3.27
C ALA A 111 18.47 -11.60 -2.72
N LEU A 112 19.28 -10.85 -3.48
CA LEU A 112 19.71 -9.52 -3.07
C LEU A 112 18.50 -8.58 -2.92
N LEU A 113 17.57 -8.59 -3.88
CA LEU A 113 16.34 -7.81 -3.78
C LEU A 113 15.57 -8.11 -2.48
N ALA A 114 15.35 -9.39 -2.17
CA ALA A 114 14.65 -9.80 -0.96
C ALA A 114 15.36 -9.34 0.32
N THR A 115 16.69 -9.46 0.39
CA THR A 115 17.46 -8.99 1.55
C THR A 115 17.35 -7.49 1.75
N LEU A 116 17.41 -6.70 0.67
CA LEU A 116 17.28 -5.25 0.72
C LEU A 116 15.87 -4.82 1.11
N ILE A 117 14.83 -5.54 0.67
CA ILE A 117 13.45 -5.30 1.09
C ILE A 117 13.31 -5.53 2.59
N VAL A 118 13.83 -6.64 3.11
CA VAL A 118 13.76 -6.95 4.55
C VAL A 118 14.56 -5.93 5.37
N ALA A 119 15.78 -5.60 4.96
CA ALA A 119 16.60 -4.60 5.65
C ALA A 119 15.92 -3.21 5.65
N SER A 120 15.35 -2.80 4.51
CA SER A 120 14.67 -1.52 4.37
C SER A 120 13.37 -1.46 5.17
N SER A 121 12.61 -2.56 5.25
CA SER A 121 11.35 -2.58 5.99
C SER A 121 11.58 -2.45 7.50
N LEU A 122 12.62 -3.09 8.04
CA LEU A 122 13.03 -2.92 9.45
C LEU A 122 13.38 -1.46 9.75
N PHE A 123 14.12 -0.81 8.85
CA PHE A 123 14.45 0.61 8.98
C PHE A 123 13.20 1.50 8.90
N GLN A 124 12.27 1.20 7.99
CA GLN A 124 11.00 1.93 7.87
C GLN A 124 10.12 1.78 9.11
N PHE A 125 10.04 0.59 9.71
CA PHE A 125 9.32 0.39 10.97
C PHE A 125 9.92 1.20 12.12
N LEU A 126 11.26 1.29 12.19
CA LEU A 126 11.94 2.11 13.17
C LEU A 126 11.58 3.59 13.01
N ILE A 127 11.62 4.12 11.77
CA ILE A 127 11.23 5.52 11.50
C ILE A 127 9.75 5.74 11.79
N SER A 128 8.89 4.80 11.39
CA SER A 128 7.44 4.89 11.61
C SER A 128 7.10 5.03 13.10
N SER A 129 7.81 4.31 13.97
CA SER A 129 7.65 4.45 15.44
C SER A 129 8.01 5.85 15.98
N ARG A 130 8.72 6.67 15.19
CA ARG A 130 9.19 8.02 15.54
C ARG A 130 8.58 9.11 14.65
N LEU A 131 7.47 8.83 13.95
CA LEU A 131 6.80 9.74 13.00
C LEU A 131 6.47 11.13 13.57
N SER A 132 6.27 11.27 14.88
CA SER A 132 6.07 12.57 15.54
C SER A 132 7.27 13.52 15.39
N LEU A 133 8.49 12.99 15.23
CA LEU A 133 9.70 13.78 15.00
C LEU A 133 9.82 14.24 13.54
N LEU A 134 9.35 13.44 12.59
CA LEU A 134 9.42 13.76 11.15
C LEU A 134 8.47 14.90 10.74
N ARG A 135 7.33 15.04 11.42
CA ARG A 135 6.39 16.16 11.19
C ARG A 135 6.99 17.55 11.42
N ARG A 136 8.13 17.65 12.11
CA ARG A 136 8.86 18.90 12.32
C ARG A 136 9.76 19.28 11.14
N PHE A 137 10.15 18.31 10.31
CA PHE A 137 11.07 18.50 9.19
C PHE A 137 10.38 18.46 7.82
N ILE A 138 9.33 17.64 7.67
CA ILE A 138 8.54 17.56 6.43
C ILE A 138 7.27 18.40 6.63
N THR A 139 7.36 19.68 6.28
CA THR A 139 6.22 20.62 6.27
C THR A 139 5.56 20.60 4.90
N PRO A 140 4.25 20.91 4.75
CA PRO A 140 3.55 20.83 3.46
C PRO A 140 4.18 21.63 2.29
N THR A 141 5.06 22.57 2.61
CA THR A 141 5.85 23.37 1.67
C THR A 141 7.03 22.64 1.02
N VAL A 142 7.47 21.48 1.56
CA VAL A 142 8.60 20.67 1.06
C VAL A 142 8.21 19.21 0.94
#